data_AF-A0A7J4LXP6-F1
#
_entry.id   AF-A0A7J4LXP6-F1
#
_cell.length_a   1.000
_cell.length_b   1.000
_cell.length_c   1.000
_cell.angle_alpha   90.00
_cell.angle_beta   90.00
_cell.angle_gamma   90.00
#
_symmetry.space_group_name_H-M   'P 1'
#
loop_
_entity.id
_entity.type
_entity.pdbx_description
1 polymer ?
#
loop_
_entity_poly.entity_id
_entity_poly.type
_entity_poly.pdbx_seq_one_letter_code
_entity_poly.pdbx_strand_id
1 'polypeptide(L)' 'ICGTTDIREVIAFPKNKAAECPMDESPSDIEAKQLKELHIKLDVVKK' A
#
# COMPACT_ATOMS: atom_id res chain seq x y z
N ILE A 1 17.33 10.23 21.87
CA ILE A 1 17.73 10.90 20.61
C ILE A 1 16.51 11.42 19.84
N CYS A 2 15.49 10.60 19.58
CA CYS A 2 14.38 11.08 18.74
C CYS A 2 13.27 11.81 19.51
N GLY A 3 12.95 11.46 20.76
CA GLY A 3 11.91 12.17 21.55
C GLY A 3 10.49 12.10 20.95
N THR A 4 10.31 11.36 19.86
CA THR A 4 9.06 11.19 19.13
C THR A 4 8.25 10.05 19.74
N THR A 5 6.93 10.19 19.76
CA THR A 5 5.99 9.16 20.26
C THR A 5 5.58 8.18 19.16
N ASP A 6 5.94 8.48 17.91
CA ASP A 6 5.59 7.70 16.74
C ASP A 6 6.80 7.47 15.83
N ILE A 7 6.94 6.23 15.34
CA ILE A 7 8.02 5.83 14.44
C ILE A 7 7.87 6.45 13.04
N ARG A 8 6.67 6.88 12.68
CA ARG A 8 6.39 7.53 11.38
C ARG A 8 7.11 8.86 11.24
N GLU A 9 7.53 9.48 12.35
CA GLU A 9 8.26 10.76 12.34
C GLU A 9 9.75 10.61 12.00
N VAL A 10 10.28 9.39 11.99
CA VAL A 10 11.68 9.09 11.65
C VAL A 10 11.83 8.26 10.38
N ILE A 11 10.73 8.01 9.67
CA ILE A 11 10.70 7.27 8.40
C ILE A 11 10.42 8.29 7.30
N ALA A 12 11.26 8.29 6.24
CA ALA A 12 11.11 9.24 5.13
C ALA A 12 9.77 9.11 4.38
N PHE A 13 9.26 7.88 4.25
CA PHE A 13 8.00 7.56 3.59
C PHE A 13 7.17 6.59 4.44
N PRO A 14 6.48 7.08 5.48
CA PRO A 14 5.70 6.23 6.37
C PRO A 14 4.38 5.81 5.72
N LYS A 15 3.99 4.56 5.88
CA LYS A 15 2.62 4.11 5.59
C LYS A 15 1.70 4.51 6.74
N ASN A 16 0.41 4.69 6.46
CA ASN A 16 -0.61 4.97 7.46
C ASN A 16 -1.04 3.68 8.20
N LYS A 17 -1.95 3.80 9.17
CA LYS A 17 -2.47 2.64 9.93
C LYS A 17 -3.32 1.68 9.08
N ALA A 18 -3.79 2.12 7.91
CA ALA A 18 -4.51 1.32 6.93
C ALA A 18 -3.57 0.69 5.87
N ALA A 19 -2.24 0.77 6.08
CA ALA A 19 -1.20 0.29 5.17
C ALA A 19 -1.16 1.01 3.81
N GLU A 20 -1.78 2.18 3.70
CA GLU A 20 -1.72 3.02 2.51
C GLU A 20 -0.56 4.02 2.62
N CYS A 21 0.04 4.39 1.51
CA CYS A 21 1.01 5.48 1.44
C CYS A 21 0.37 6.66 0.70
N PRO A 22 0.13 7.79 1.39
CA PRO A 22 -0.57 8.94 0.80
C PRO A 22 0.20 9.63 -0.34
N MET A 23 1.51 9.40 -0.46
CA MET A 23 2.37 10.11 -1.43
C MET A 23 2.38 9.45 -2.81
N ASP A 24 2.13 8.13 -2.89
CA ASP A 24 2.22 7.33 -4.11
C ASP A 24 0.90 6.60 -4.45
N GLU A 25 -0.17 6.88 -3.70
CA GLU A 25 -1.49 6.24 -3.82
C GLU A 25 -1.43 4.70 -3.80
N SER A 26 -0.45 4.14 -3.07
CA SER A 26 -0.28 2.71 -2.88
C SER A 26 -1.08 2.22 -1.67
N PRO A 27 -1.75 1.05 -1.71
CA PRO A 27 -1.88 0.15 -2.85
C PRO A 27 -2.83 0.69 -3.92
N SER A 28 -2.49 0.47 -5.19
CA SER A 28 -3.30 0.88 -6.35
C SER A 28 -3.85 -0.34 -7.09
N ASP A 29 -4.94 -0.13 -7.83
CA ASP A 29 -5.52 -1.17 -8.67
C ASP A 29 -4.62 -1.48 -9.88
N ILE A 30 -4.48 -2.77 -10.19
CA ILE A 30 -3.68 -3.25 -11.32
C ILE A 30 -4.56 -3.70 -12.49
N GLU A 31 -4.01 -3.61 -13.70
CA GLU A 31 -4.76 -4.01 -14.90
C GLU A 31 -4.95 -5.53 -14.99
N ALA A 32 -6.08 -5.94 -15.57
CA ALA A 32 -6.38 -7.37 -15.78
C ALA A 32 -5.36 -8.09 -16.66
N LYS A 33 -4.62 -7.36 -17.51
CA LYS A 33 -3.53 -7.91 -18.32
C LYS A 33 -2.36 -8.40 -17.45
N GLN A 34 -1.94 -7.60 -16.46
CA GLN A 34 -0.85 -7.93 -15.55
C GLN A 34 -1.20 -9.14 -14.68
N LEU A 35 -2.45 -9.23 -14.21
CA LEU A 35 -2.97 -10.40 -13.51
C LEU A 35 -2.92 -11.67 -14.36
N LYS A 36 -3.29 -11.57 -15.65
CA LYS A 36 -3.25 -12.70 -16.59
C LYS A 36 -1.82 -13.15 -16.88
N GLU A 37 -0.89 -12.23 -17.08
CA GLU A 37 0.54 -12.54 -17.31
C GLU A 37 1.13 -13.33 -16.13
N LEU A 38 0.77 -12.95 -14.90
CA LEU A 38 1.21 -13.64 -13.68
C LEU A 38 0.38 -14.89 -13.34
N HIS A 39 -0.65 -15.21 -14.12
CA HIS A 39 -1.58 -16.32 -13.86
C HIS A 39 -2.31 -16.21 -12.50
N ILE A 40 -2.52 -14.98 -12.02
CA ILE A 40 -3.17 -14.70 -10.73
C ILE A 40 -4.66 -14.40 -10.98
N LYS A 41 -5.53 -14.98 -10.13
CA LYS A 41 -6.95 -14.63 -10.06
C LYS A 41 -7.23 -13.99 -8.71
N LEU A 42 -7.84 -12.81 -8.73
CA LEU A 42 -8.28 -12.15 -7.51
C LEU A 42 -9.64 -12.71 -7.08
N ASP A 43 -9.72 -13.21 -5.85
CA ASP A 43 -10.97 -13.66 -5.22
C ASP A 43 -11.49 -12.56 -4.28
N VAL A 44 -11.89 -11.43 -4.87
CA VAL A 44 -12.43 -10.29 -4.13
C VAL A 44 -13.92 -10.18 -4.40
N VAL A 45 -14.72 -10.20 -3.33
CA VAL A 45 -16.16 -9.90 -3.40
C VAL A 45 -16.29 -8.42 -3.73
N LYS A 46 -16.67 -8.10 -4.98
CA LYS A 46 -16.99 -6.71 -5.35
C LYS A 46 -18.19 -6.27 -4.51
N LYS A 47 -17.97 -5.23 -3.69
CA LYS A 47 -18.99 -4.61 -2.84
C LYS A 47 -19.83 -3.63 -3.63
#